data_AF-A0A7Y7I5K0-F1
#
_entry.id   AF-A0A7Y7I5K0-F1
#
_cell.length_a   1.000
_cell.length_b   1.000
_cell.length_c   1.000
_cell.angle_alpha   90.00
_cell.angle_beta   90.00
_cell.angle_gamma   90.00
#
_symmetry.space_group_name_H-M   'P 1'
#
loop_
_entity.id
_entity.type
_entity.pdbx_description
1 polymer ?
#
loop_
_entity_poly.entity_id
_entity_poly.type
_entity_poly.pdbx_seq_one_letter_code
_entity_poly.pdbx_strand_id
1 'polypeptide(L)'
;MSAAPAFTEACLATSIRPGSRRDILALLNERLHPALQAIVAAEVASGNRVCDAGTDWPDTGSVHITLDRHFDNRHASAEAVFSPCDDPHYWHADYSTVDKPRHLLIC
;
A
#
# COMPACT_ATOMS: atom_id res chain seq x y z
N MET A 1 -14.38 -15.27 7.95
CA MET A 1 -14.15 -14.32 6.84
C MET A 1 -14.04 -12.95 7.47
N SER A 2 -12.84 -12.40 7.62
CA SER A 2 -12.70 -11.00 8.05
C SER A 2 -13.24 -10.10 6.95
N ALA A 3 -14.07 -9.12 7.30
CA ALA A 3 -14.46 -8.08 6.36
C ALA A 3 -13.20 -7.33 5.90
N ALA A 4 -13.08 -7.07 4.60
CA ALA A 4 -12.01 -6.24 4.08
C ALA A 4 -12.07 -4.85 4.72
N PRO A 5 -10.91 -4.23 5.05
CA PRO A 5 -10.88 -2.90 5.64
C PRO A 5 -11.45 -1.87 4.66
N ALA A 6 -12.30 -0.97 5.15
CA ALA A 6 -12.80 0.17 4.38
C ALA A 6 -11.92 1.40 4.64
N PHE A 7 -11.15 1.81 3.65
CA PHE A 7 -10.29 2.99 3.72
C PHE A 7 -11.09 4.27 3.49
N THR A 8 -10.81 5.28 4.30
CA THR A 8 -11.42 6.63 4.21
C THR A 8 -10.32 7.68 4.11
N GLU A 9 -10.66 8.95 3.87
CA GLU A 9 -9.66 10.03 3.79
C GLU A 9 -8.74 10.12 5.03
N ALA A 10 -9.14 9.58 6.18
CA ALA A 10 -8.31 9.53 7.38
C ALA A 10 -7.00 8.72 7.21
N CYS A 11 -6.93 7.81 6.22
CA CYS A 11 -5.73 7.04 5.93
C CYS A 11 -4.74 7.78 5.01
N LEU A 12 -5.14 8.91 4.43
CA LEU A 12 -4.35 9.65 3.45
C LEU A 12 -3.45 10.70 4.14
N ALA A 13 -2.26 10.91 3.62
CA ALA A 13 -1.36 11.96 4.06
C ALA A 13 -1.91 13.34 3.67
N THR A 14 -1.59 14.36 4.46
CA THR A 14 -2.03 15.74 4.20
C THR A 14 -1.43 16.35 2.93
N SER A 15 -0.33 15.77 2.43
CA SER A 15 0.34 16.13 1.18
C SER A 15 -0.47 15.77 -0.07
N ILE A 16 -1.41 14.82 0.02
CA ILE A 16 -2.23 14.40 -1.12
C ILE A 16 -3.17 15.53 -1.56
N ARG A 17 -3.10 15.86 -2.85
CA ARG A 17 -3.98 16.84 -3.49
C ARG A 17 -5.44 16.38 -3.38
N PRO A 18 -6.40 17.27 -3.04
CA PRO A 18 -7.80 16.89 -2.88
C PRO A 18 -8.40 16.14 -4.07
N GLY A 19 -8.06 16.54 -5.30
CA GLY A 19 -8.54 15.88 -6.52
C GLY A 19 -8.08 14.43 -6.69
N SER A 20 -6.94 14.05 -6.09
CA SER A 20 -6.38 12.71 -6.18
C SER A 20 -6.89 11.77 -5.07
N ARG A 21 -7.50 12.30 -4.00
CA ARG A 21 -7.93 11.50 -2.85
C ARG A 21 -8.94 10.41 -3.22
N ARG A 22 -9.93 10.77 -4.04
CA ARG A 22 -10.97 9.84 -4.49
C ARG A 22 -10.37 8.67 -5.26
N ASP A 23 -9.43 8.95 -6.16
CA ASP A 23 -8.82 7.94 -7.01
C ASP A 23 -7.95 6.99 -6.17
N ILE A 24 -7.18 7.52 -5.21
CA ILE A 24 -6.39 6.71 -4.28
C ILE A 24 -7.30 5.81 -3.44
N LEU A 25 -8.42 6.34 -2.92
CA LEU A 25 -9.38 5.53 -2.16
C LEU A 25 -10.04 4.44 -3.02
N ALA A 26 -10.30 4.70 -4.29
CA ALA A 26 -10.80 3.68 -5.21
C ALA A 26 -9.76 2.58 -5.43
N LEU A 27 -8.49 2.94 -5.63
CA LEU A 27 -7.40 1.95 -5.72
C LEU A 27 -7.31 1.09 -4.46
N LEU A 28 -7.32 1.72 -3.28
CA LEU A 28 -7.22 1.02 -1.99
C LEU A 28 -8.39 0.07 -1.74
N ASN A 29 -9.63 0.50 -1.98
CA ASN A 29 -10.83 -0.26 -1.63
C ASN A 29 -11.23 -1.28 -2.71
N GLU A 30 -10.99 -0.99 -3.99
CA GLU A 30 -11.57 -1.75 -5.10
C GLU A 30 -10.54 -2.60 -5.87
N ARG A 31 -9.26 -2.20 -5.87
CA ARG A 31 -8.25 -2.81 -6.76
C ARG A 31 -7.03 -3.37 -6.06
N LEU A 32 -6.70 -2.89 -4.86
CA LEU A 32 -5.56 -3.38 -4.11
C LEU A 32 -5.80 -4.82 -3.64
N HIS A 33 -4.77 -5.65 -3.74
CA HIS A 33 -4.83 -7.03 -3.28
C HIS A 33 -5.20 -7.11 -1.78
N PRO A 34 -6.12 -8.00 -1.35
CA PRO A 34 -6.57 -8.08 0.05
C PRO A 34 -5.46 -8.24 1.08
N ALA A 35 -4.42 -9.03 0.75
CA ALA A 35 -3.24 -9.18 1.60
C ALA A 35 -2.52 -7.85 1.85
N LEU A 36 -2.39 -7.00 0.83
CA LEU A 36 -1.81 -5.66 0.99
C LEU A 36 -2.77 -4.69 1.67
N GLN A 37 -4.09 -4.80 1.43
CA GLN A 37 -5.09 -4.03 2.19
C GLN A 37 -4.95 -4.29 3.71
N ALA A 38 -4.78 -5.55 4.12
CA ALA A 38 -4.59 -5.89 5.53
C ALA A 38 -3.34 -5.22 6.13
N ILE A 39 -2.24 -5.19 5.37
CA ILE A 39 -0.99 -4.55 5.80
C ILE A 39 -1.16 -3.02 5.87
N VAL A 40 -1.77 -2.38 4.87
CA VAL A 40 -2.08 -0.94 4.88
C VAL A 40 -2.96 -0.59 6.09
N ALA A 41 -3.96 -1.40 6.40
CA ALA A 41 -4.83 -1.16 7.55
C ALA A 41 -4.06 -1.21 8.88
N ALA A 42 -3.14 -2.17 9.04
CA ALA A 42 -2.30 -2.28 10.23
C ALA A 42 -1.33 -1.09 10.38
N GLU A 43 -0.72 -0.66 9.27
CA GLU A 43 0.15 0.51 9.21
C GLU A 43 -0.61 1.81 9.53
N VAL A 44 -1.80 1.98 8.97
CA VAL A 44 -2.65 3.15 9.23
C VAL A 44 -3.10 3.21 10.69
N ALA A 45 -3.47 2.06 11.28
CA ALA A 45 -3.80 1.94 12.69
C ALA A 45 -2.62 2.29 13.60
N SER A 46 -1.39 2.08 13.14
CA SER A 46 -0.15 2.44 13.84
C SER A 46 0.25 3.92 13.63
N GLY A 47 -0.49 4.66 12.80
CA GLY A 47 -0.29 6.08 12.56
C GLY A 47 0.39 6.42 11.22
N ASN A 48 0.70 5.43 10.39
CA ASN A 48 1.22 5.66 9.05
C ASN A 48 0.11 6.18 8.10
N ARG A 49 0.47 6.79 6.98
CA ARG A 49 -0.48 7.35 6.03
C ARG A 49 -0.05 7.02 4.61
N VAL A 50 -1.02 6.81 3.73
CA VAL A 50 -0.77 6.67 2.29
C VAL A 50 -0.42 8.06 1.74
N CYS A 51 0.76 8.21 1.12
CA CYS A 51 1.21 9.47 0.53
C CYS A 51 1.14 9.48 -1.00
N ASP A 52 1.14 8.30 -1.64
CA ASP A 52 1.01 8.16 -3.08
C ASP A 52 0.38 6.81 -3.45
N ALA A 53 -0.22 6.76 -4.65
CA ALA A 53 -0.68 5.52 -5.26
C ALA A 53 -0.67 5.62 -6.78
N GLY A 54 -0.40 4.49 -7.43
CA GLY A 54 -0.42 4.41 -8.88
C GLY A 54 -0.70 2.99 -9.37
N THR A 55 -0.71 2.85 -10.69
CA THR A 55 -1.06 1.61 -11.38
C THR A 55 -0.09 1.27 -12.50
N ASP A 56 -0.19 0.04 -12.98
CA ASP A 56 0.49 -0.45 -14.18
C ASP A 56 2.02 -0.59 -14.07
N TRP A 57 2.54 -0.43 -12.86
CA TRP A 57 3.90 -0.78 -12.47
C TRP A 57 3.86 -1.61 -11.18
N PRO A 58 4.65 -2.71 -11.05
CA PRO A 58 5.71 -3.19 -11.94
C PRO A 58 5.20 -4.03 -13.12
N ASP A 59 3.97 -4.52 -13.06
CA ASP A 59 3.28 -5.20 -14.17
C ASP A 59 2.04 -4.39 -14.60
N THR A 60 1.62 -4.49 -15.86
CA THR A 60 0.33 -3.91 -16.30
C THR A 60 -0.83 -4.43 -15.43
N GLY A 61 -1.70 -3.53 -14.97
CA GLY A 61 -2.80 -3.83 -14.06
C GLY A 61 -2.43 -3.85 -12.57
N SER A 62 -1.15 -3.76 -12.22
CA SER A 62 -0.71 -3.67 -10.82
C SER A 62 -1.26 -2.42 -10.13
N VAL A 63 -1.33 -2.48 -8.81
CA VAL A 63 -1.54 -1.31 -7.94
C VAL A 63 -0.32 -1.22 -7.03
N HIS A 64 0.29 -0.05 -6.96
CA HIS A 64 1.33 0.24 -5.98
C HIS A 64 0.87 1.37 -5.04
N ILE A 65 1.13 1.19 -3.75
CA ILE A 65 0.82 2.14 -2.69
C ILE A 65 2.11 2.55 -2.00
N THR A 66 2.29 3.84 -1.74
CA THR A 66 3.44 4.35 -0.98
C THR A 66 2.96 4.93 0.34
N LEU A 67 3.63 4.55 1.42
CA LEU A 67 3.41 5.07 2.76
C LEU A 67 4.36 6.23 3.07
N ASP A 68 3.91 7.14 3.93
CA ASP A 68 4.64 8.34 4.34
C ASP A 68 5.81 8.05 5.29
N ARG A 69 5.76 6.90 5.99
CA ARG A 69 6.77 6.45 6.96
C ARG A 69 7.15 5.00 6.67
N HIS A 70 8.35 4.61 7.13
CA HIS A 70 8.82 3.22 7.11
C HIS A 70 7.82 2.29 7.80
N PHE A 71 7.80 1.03 7.38
CA PHE A 71 7.04 0.00 8.09
C PHE A 71 7.55 -0.13 9.53
N ASP A 72 6.66 0.09 10.49
CA ASP A 72 7.03 0.00 11.91
C ASP A 72 7.27 -1.47 12.33
N ASN A 73 6.67 -2.45 11.63
CA ASN A 73 6.83 -3.88 11.90
C ASN A 73 6.78 -4.75 10.63
N ARG A 74 7.30 -5.98 10.74
CA ARG A 74 7.13 -7.01 9.71
C ARG A 74 5.76 -7.68 9.86
N HIS A 75 4.92 -7.48 8.86
CA HIS A 75 3.59 -8.10 8.78
C HIS A 75 3.72 -9.50 8.17
N ALA A 76 3.29 -10.51 8.92
CA ALA A 76 3.25 -11.86 8.41
C ALA A 76 2.12 -11.99 7.38
N SER A 77 2.46 -12.43 6.17
CA SER A 77 1.49 -12.72 5.11
C SER A 77 1.97 -13.90 4.29
N ALA A 78 1.05 -14.81 3.94
CA ALA A 78 1.33 -15.91 3.03
C ALA A 78 1.31 -15.45 1.55
N GLU A 79 0.63 -14.33 1.28
CA GLU A 79 0.33 -13.84 -0.07
C GLU A 79 1.13 -12.58 -0.42
N ALA A 80 1.87 -12.02 0.54
CA ALA A 80 2.72 -10.86 0.36
C ALA A 80 4.11 -11.11 0.97
N VAL A 81 5.14 -10.89 0.15
CA VAL A 81 6.55 -11.11 0.52
C VAL A 81 7.17 -9.77 0.86
N PHE A 82 7.75 -9.67 2.04
CA PHE A 82 8.56 -8.53 2.46
C PHE A 82 9.94 -8.58 1.82
N SER A 83 10.37 -7.48 1.21
CA SER A 83 11.71 -7.29 0.65
C SER A 83 12.36 -6.04 1.27
N PRO A 84 13.48 -6.16 2.00
CA PRO A 84 14.27 -4.99 2.37
C PRO A 84 14.93 -4.47 1.09
N CYS A 85 14.58 -3.24 0.71
CA CYS A 85 15.09 -2.60 -0.49
C CYS A 85 15.96 -1.44 -0.03
N ASP A 86 17.26 -1.67 0.14
CA ASP A 86 18.20 -0.64 0.59
C ASP A 86 18.59 0.29 -0.58
N ASP A 87 17.59 0.87 -1.24
CA ASP A 87 17.81 1.84 -2.31
C ASP A 87 18.08 3.22 -1.70
N PRO A 88 19.23 3.84 -1.99
CA PRO A 88 19.59 5.12 -1.41
C PRO A 88 18.66 6.28 -1.77
N HIS A 89 17.79 6.13 -2.78
CA HIS A 89 17.12 7.26 -3.40
C HIS A 89 15.62 7.35 -3.13
N TYR A 90 14.87 6.24 -3.00
CA TYR A 90 13.39 6.31 -3.04
C TYR A 90 12.60 5.33 -2.18
N TRP A 91 13.05 4.10 -1.94
CA TRP A 91 12.32 3.10 -1.14
C TRP A 91 13.23 2.44 -0.10
N HIS A 92 12.70 2.09 1.06
CA HIS A 92 13.44 1.42 2.13
C HIS A 92 13.08 -0.07 2.24
N ALA A 93 11.82 -0.38 1.94
CA ALA A 93 11.33 -1.74 1.88
C ALA A 93 10.04 -1.79 1.06
N ASP A 94 9.71 -2.99 0.61
CA ASP A 94 8.41 -3.25 0.00
C ASP A 94 7.77 -4.54 0.53
N TYR A 95 6.45 -4.62 0.35
CA TYR A 95 5.72 -5.88 0.26
C TYR A 95 5.24 -6.05 -1.17
N SER A 96 5.48 -7.23 -1.74
CA SER A 96 4.99 -7.60 -3.08
C SER A 96 4.10 -8.82 -3.03
N THR A 97 3.00 -8.83 -3.78
CA THR A 97 2.15 -10.03 -3.86
C THR A 97 2.86 -11.17 -4.59
N VAL A 98 2.58 -12.41 -4.18
CA VAL A 98 3.16 -13.61 -4.80
C VAL A 98 2.60 -13.86 -6.21
N ASP A 99 1.32 -13.51 -6.43
CA ASP A 99 0.61 -13.71 -7.69
C ASP A 99 0.67 -12.49 -8.60
N LYS A 100 0.38 -12.72 -9.89
CA LYS A 100 0.32 -11.70 -10.94
C LYS A 100 -1.12 -11.15 -11.10
N PRO A 101 -1.29 -9.84 -11.40
CA PRO A 101 -0.23 -8.83 -11.46
C PRO A 101 0.35 -8.56 -10.08
N ARG A 102 1.64 -8.24 -10.00
CA ARG A 102 2.31 -8.03 -8.72
C ARG A 102 1.93 -6.66 -8.18
N HIS A 103 1.15 -6.64 -7.11
CA HIS A 103 0.87 -5.42 -6.38
C HIS A 103 2.01 -5.10 -5.40
N LEU A 104 2.20 -3.82 -5.11
CA LEU A 104 3.26 -3.36 -4.23
C LEU A 104 2.73 -2.45 -3.12
N LEU A 105 3.34 -2.57 -1.95
CA LEU A 105 3.26 -1.61 -0.86
C LEU A 105 4.67 -1.19 -0.51
N ILE A 106 4.95 0.10 -0.56
CA ILE A 106 6.30 0.69 -0.47
C ILE A 106 6.34 1.66 0.71
N CYS A 107 7.48 1.76 1.38
CA CYS A 107 7.75 2.75 2.42
C CYS A 107 9.13 3.39 2.27
#